data_AF-A0A7K1NUG4-F1
#
_entry.id   AF-A0A7K1NUG4-F1
#
_cell.length_a   1.000
_cell.length_b   1.000
_cell.length_c   1.000
_cell.angle_alpha   90.00
_cell.angle_beta   90.00
_cell.angle_gamma   90.00
#
_symmetry.space_group_name_H-M   'P 1'
#
loop_
_entity.id
_entity.type
_entity.pdbx_description
1 polymer ?
#
loop_
_entity_poly.entity_id
_entity_poly.type
_entity_poly.pdbx_seq_one_letter_code
_entity_poly.pdbx_strand_id
1 'polypeptide(L)'
;MRERRHSGPVVSLWERRHARTCHVRCLSRRPWRDQDIEMALDTASYNGAKILGLEKYGLDVGCKADLVVVPARNVAEAVVSRPLRNLVVKNGQIVMNLGFGD
;
A
#
# COMPACT_ATOMS: atom_id res chain seq x y z
N MET A 1 -32.80 -31.27 -13.06
CA MET A 1 -31.61 -31.74 -12.30
C MET A 1 -30.54 -32.06 -13.33
N ARG A 2 -29.43 -31.36 -13.53
CA ARG A 2 -28.72 -30.28 -12.82
C ARG A 2 -27.94 -29.45 -13.87
N GLU A 3 -27.54 -28.26 -13.46
CA GLU A 3 -27.19 -27.06 -14.21
C GLU A 3 -25.74 -27.00 -14.76
N ARG A 4 -25.52 -26.12 -15.76
CA ARG A 4 -24.20 -25.75 -16.32
C ARG A 4 -23.30 -25.06 -15.28
N ARG A 5 -21.97 -25.20 -15.39
CA ARG A 5 -20.98 -24.09 -15.44
C ARG A 5 -19.53 -24.61 -15.50
N HIS A 6 -18.71 -23.91 -16.28
CA HIS A 6 -17.27 -24.07 -16.51
C HIS A 6 -16.42 -24.05 -15.22
N SER A 7 -15.31 -24.80 -15.21
CA SER A 7 -14.08 -24.46 -14.46
C SER A 7 -12.89 -25.30 -14.96
N GLY A 8 -12.24 -24.81 -16.02
CA GLY A 8 -10.86 -25.19 -16.35
C GLY A 8 -9.88 -24.53 -15.38
N PRO A 9 -8.57 -24.86 -15.43
CA PRO A 9 -7.59 -24.43 -14.45
C PRO A 9 -7.36 -22.91 -14.52
N VAL A 10 -7.97 -22.16 -13.60
CA VAL A 10 -7.75 -20.73 -13.39
C VAL A 10 -6.50 -20.52 -12.53
N VAL A 11 -5.33 -20.99 -12.99
CA VAL A 11 -3.99 -20.62 -12.47
C VAL A 11 -2.99 -20.60 -13.62
N SER A 12 -3.33 -19.97 -14.74
CA SER A 12 -2.40 -19.73 -15.87
C SER A 12 -2.85 -18.60 -16.79
N LEU A 13 -3.64 -17.66 -16.24
CA LEU A 13 -4.19 -16.52 -16.97
C LEU A 13 -3.85 -15.18 -16.29
N TRP A 14 -2.65 -15.05 -15.73
CA TRP A 14 -2.07 -13.75 -15.35
C TRP A 14 -0.78 -13.42 -16.13
N GLU A 15 -0.28 -14.36 -16.94
CA GLU A 15 1.04 -14.26 -17.56
C GLU A 15 1.02 -13.87 -19.05
N ARG A 16 -0.16 -13.58 -19.63
CA ARG A 16 -0.27 -13.43 -21.09
C ARG A 16 -1.05 -12.24 -21.66
N ARG A 17 -1.54 -11.30 -20.86
CA ARG A 17 -2.17 -10.08 -21.42
C ARG A 17 -2.01 -8.89 -20.47
N HIS A 18 -1.13 -7.96 -20.87
CA HIS A 18 -0.92 -6.61 -20.33
C HIS A 18 0.03 -6.44 -19.14
N ALA A 19 1.33 -6.56 -19.38
CA ALA A 19 2.29 -5.62 -18.82
C ALA A 19 3.36 -5.36 -19.87
N ARG A 20 3.10 -4.35 -20.69
CA ARG A 20 4.14 -3.67 -21.47
C ARG A 20 5.18 -3.18 -20.48
N THR A 21 6.35 -3.78 -20.50
CA THR A 21 7.63 -3.12 -20.22
C THR A 21 7.63 -2.22 -18.98
N CYS A 22 7.67 -2.81 -17.78
CA CYS A 22 8.30 -2.11 -16.66
C CYS A 22 9.80 -2.42 -16.69
N HIS A 23 10.53 -1.79 -17.62
CA HIS A 23 11.99 -1.75 -17.55
C HIS A 23 12.41 -0.66 -16.55
N VAL A 24 11.99 -0.80 -15.27
CA VAL A 24 12.56 0.04 -14.20
C VAL A 24 13.91 -0.56 -13.85
N ARG A 25 14.92 -0.18 -14.63
CA ARG A 25 16.31 -0.40 -14.26
C ARG A 25 16.70 0.74 -13.33
N CYS A 26 16.48 0.54 -12.03
CA CYS A 26 16.96 1.47 -11.00
C CYS A 26 18.49 1.42 -10.98
N LEU A 27 19.13 2.27 -11.78
CA LEU A 27 20.58 2.46 -11.79
C LEU A 27 20.96 3.45 -10.67
N SER A 28 20.61 3.13 -9.43
CA SER A 28 21.34 3.71 -8.30
C SER A 28 22.51 2.78 -8.00
N ARG A 29 23.74 3.29 -8.19
CA ARG A 29 24.96 2.58 -7.73
C ARG A 29 25.06 2.50 -6.20
N ARG A 30 24.11 3.09 -5.47
CA ARG A 30 24.05 3.08 -4.01
C ARG A 30 22.72 2.48 -3.52
N PRO A 31 22.75 1.48 -2.62
CA PRO A 31 21.53 1.06 -1.95
C PRO A 31 20.98 2.25 -1.15
N TRP A 32 19.68 2.50 -1.27
CA TRP A 32 18.98 3.45 -0.40
C TRP A 32 19.06 2.91 1.02
N ARG A 33 19.45 3.75 1.98
CA ARG A 33 19.40 3.36 3.39
C ARG A 33 17.97 3.47 3.87
N ASP A 34 17.61 2.70 4.89
CA ASP A 34 16.27 2.73 5.47
C ASP A 34 15.85 4.16 5.87
N GLN A 35 16.79 4.96 6.39
CA GLN A 35 16.58 6.39 6.70
C GLN A 35 16.19 7.23 5.48
N ASP A 36 16.76 6.94 4.31
CA ASP A 36 16.44 7.69 3.09
C ASP A 36 15.00 7.35 2.62
N ILE A 37 14.55 6.11 2.87
CA ILE A 37 13.19 5.64 2.55
C ILE A 37 12.17 6.23 3.53
N GLU A 38 12.50 6.26 4.81
CA GLU A 38 11.67 6.90 5.85
C GLU A 38 11.49 8.39 5.57
N MET A 39 12.56 9.11 5.24
CA MET A 39 12.49 10.52 4.88
C MET A 39 11.62 10.77 3.65
N ALA A 40 11.70 9.88 2.64
CA ALA A 40 10.84 9.95 1.48
C ALA A 40 9.37 9.74 1.86
N LEU A 41 9.07 8.81 2.77
CA LEU A 41 7.71 8.59 3.26
C LEU A 41 7.18 9.78 4.07
N ASP A 42 7.98 10.35 4.98
CA ASP A 42 7.60 11.54 5.75
C ASP A 42 7.31 12.72 4.83
N THR A 43 8.07 12.84 3.74
CA THR A 43 7.85 13.85 2.71
C THR A 43 6.50 13.64 2.03
N ALA A 44 6.18 12.40 1.65
CA ALA A 44 4.94 12.04 0.97
C ALA A 44 3.69 12.03 1.87
N SER A 45 3.86 11.98 3.20
CA SER A 45 2.78 11.91 4.19
C SER A 45 2.68 13.22 4.98
N TYR A 46 3.39 13.33 6.10
CA TYR A 46 3.32 14.45 7.04
C TYR A 46 3.68 15.79 6.41
N ASN A 47 4.78 15.87 5.65
CA ASN A 47 5.18 17.15 5.05
C ASN A 47 4.23 17.54 3.91
N GLY A 48 3.72 16.58 3.14
CA GLY A 48 2.65 16.80 2.17
C GLY A 48 1.37 17.33 2.83
N ALA A 49 0.96 16.73 3.95
CA ALA A 49 -0.20 17.18 4.72
C ALA A 49 -0.03 18.60 5.28
N LYS A 50 1.18 18.94 5.77
CA LYS A 50 1.52 20.30 6.21
C LYS A 50 1.40 21.32 5.07
N ILE A 51 1.93 21.00 3.88
CA ILE A 51 1.83 21.88 2.70
C ILE A 51 0.37 22.07 2.27
N LEU A 52 -0.44 21.03 2.35
CA LEU A 52 -1.87 21.07 2.02
C LEU A 52 -2.73 21.74 3.12
N GLY A 53 -2.13 22.18 4.23
CA GLY A 53 -2.86 22.81 5.34
C GLY A 53 -3.83 21.86 6.04
N LEU A 54 -3.57 20.55 6.01
CA LEU A 54 -4.42 19.58 6.67
C LEU A 54 -4.26 19.68 8.19
N GLU A 55 -5.26 20.26 8.84
CA GLU A 55 -5.34 20.28 10.30
C GLU A 55 -5.61 18.88 10.85
N LYS A 56 -5.04 18.59 12.02
CA LYS A 56 -5.26 17.34 12.76
C LYS A 56 -4.89 16.08 11.96
N TYR A 57 -3.84 16.15 11.15
CA TYR A 57 -3.26 15.02 10.40
C TYR A 57 -2.18 14.32 11.23
N GLY A 58 -2.32 13.02 11.45
CA GLY A 58 -1.35 12.20 12.18
C GLY A 58 -2.01 11.07 12.93
N LEU A 59 -1.21 10.33 13.70
CA LEU A 59 -1.65 9.21 14.53
C LEU A 59 -1.75 9.59 16.03
N ASP A 60 -1.76 10.88 16.33
CA ASP A 60 -1.89 11.38 17.71
C ASP A 60 -3.35 11.49 18.15
N VAL A 61 -3.57 11.47 19.47
CA VAL A 61 -4.91 11.66 20.05
C VAL A 61 -5.45 13.04 19.65
N GLY A 62 -6.68 13.06 19.14
CA GLY A 62 -7.33 14.27 18.65
C GLY A 62 -7.12 14.55 17.16
N CYS A 63 -6.29 13.77 16.47
CA CYS A 63 -6.20 13.76 15.02
C CYS A 63 -7.44 13.09 14.38
N LYS A 64 -7.67 13.37 13.09
CA LYS A 64 -8.68 12.65 12.32
C LYS A 64 -8.30 11.17 12.25
N ALA A 65 -9.26 10.29 12.48
CA ALA A 65 -9.09 8.84 12.39
C ALA A 65 -9.05 8.37 10.92
N ASP A 66 -8.04 8.84 10.20
CA ASP A 66 -7.73 8.51 8.80
C ASP A 66 -6.43 7.71 8.79
N LEU A 67 -6.52 6.39 8.60
CA LEU A 67 -5.34 5.53 8.62
C LEU A 67 -5.45 4.37 7.63
N VAL A 68 -4.29 3.87 7.22
CA VAL A 68 -4.14 2.72 6.33
C VAL A 68 -3.22 1.73 7.02
N VAL A 69 -3.66 0.48 7.14
CA VAL A 69 -2.85 -0.61 7.68
C VAL A 69 -2.41 -1.54 6.56
N VAL A 70 -1.12 -1.83 6.55
CA VAL A 70 -0.46 -2.70 5.58
C VAL A 70 0.37 -3.76 6.33
N PRO A 71 0.48 -4.99 5.81
CA PRO A 71 1.31 -6.02 6.41
C PRO A 71 2.78 -5.74 6.07
N ALA A 72 3.51 -5.21 7.04
CA ALA A 72 4.94 -4.98 6.96
C ALA A 72 5.54 -4.92 8.37
N ARG A 73 6.80 -5.31 8.52
CA ARG A 73 7.51 -5.29 9.81
C ARG A 73 8.10 -3.92 10.12
N ASN A 74 8.41 -3.15 9.09
CA ASN A 74 8.92 -1.80 9.22
C ASN A 74 8.50 -0.93 8.02
N VAL A 75 8.74 0.37 8.15
CA VAL A 75 8.37 1.38 7.15
C VAL A 75 9.05 1.12 5.81
N ALA A 76 10.34 0.78 5.82
CA ALA A 76 11.11 0.51 4.61
C ALA A 76 10.51 -0.66 3.81
N GLU A 77 10.16 -1.76 4.50
CA GLU A 77 9.50 -2.91 3.90
C GLU A 77 8.14 -2.53 3.31
N ALA A 78 7.32 -1.75 4.02
CA ALA A 78 6.01 -1.30 3.52
C ALA A 78 6.14 -0.53 2.19
N VAL A 79 7.13 0.34 2.09
CA VAL A 79 7.36 1.18 0.89
C VAL A 79 7.90 0.34 -0.27
N VAL A 80 8.84 -0.57 0.00
CA VAL A 80 9.51 -1.37 -1.05
C VAL A 80 8.61 -2.49 -1.55
N SER A 81 7.97 -3.25 -0.66
CA SER A 81 7.16 -4.42 -1.01
C SER A 81 5.78 -4.06 -1.57
N ARG A 82 5.28 -2.86 -1.27
CA ARG A 82 3.97 -2.35 -1.73
C ARG A 82 2.85 -3.38 -1.55
N PRO A 83 2.66 -3.88 -0.31
CA PRO A 83 1.67 -4.89 -0.05
C PRO A 83 0.26 -4.32 -0.27
N LEU A 84 -0.72 -5.21 -0.41
CA LEU A 84 -2.11 -4.80 -0.40
C LEU A 84 -2.46 -4.13 0.94
N ARG A 85 -3.35 -3.14 0.89
CA ARG A 85 -3.85 -2.45 2.08
C ARG A 85 -4.92 -3.33 2.73
N ASN A 86 -4.66 -3.79 3.95
CA ASN A 86 -5.55 -4.72 4.64
C ASN A 86 -6.72 -4.00 5.30
N LEU A 87 -6.48 -2.81 5.87
CA LEU A 87 -7.50 -2.01 6.52
C LEU A 87 -7.34 -0.55 6.08
N VAL A 88 -8.45 0.08 5.72
CA VAL A 88 -8.50 1.52 5.47
C VAL A 88 -9.63 2.10 6.31
N VAL A 89 -9.29 3.09 7.12
CA VAL A 89 -10.22 3.85 7.94
C VAL A 89 -10.22 5.30 7.46
N LYS A 90 -11.41 5.88 7.31
CA LYS A 90 -11.61 7.28 6.93
C LYS A 90 -12.67 7.89 7.85
N ASN A 91 -12.35 9.00 8.51
CA ASN A 91 -13.20 9.68 9.49
C ASN A 91 -13.75 8.72 10.56
N GLY A 92 -12.92 7.77 11.01
CA GLY A 92 -13.32 6.76 12.00
C GLY A 92 -14.22 5.65 11.47
N GLN A 93 -14.51 5.62 10.16
CA GLN A 93 -15.30 4.57 9.52
C GLN A 93 -14.39 3.64 8.72
N ILE A 94 -14.61 2.33 8.84
CA ILE A 94 -13.89 1.34 8.03
C ILE A 94 -14.45 1.38 6.61
N VAL A 95 -13.63 1.79 5.65
CA VAL A 95 -14.00 1.83 4.22
C VAL A 95 -13.54 0.60 3.47
N MET A 96 -12.55 -0.12 3.99
CA MET A 96 -12.03 -1.36 3.42
C MET A 96 -11.46 -2.24 4.51
N ASN A 97 -11.78 -3.53 4.49
CA ASN A 97 -11.22 -4.54 5.37
C ASN A 97 -11.05 -5.87 4.61
N LEU A 98 -9.81 -6.31 4.42
CA LEU A 98 -9.45 -7.60 3.84
C LEU A 98 -9.04 -8.64 4.92
N GLY A 99 -9.01 -8.24 6.19
CA GLY A 99 -8.48 -9.06 7.30
C GLY A 99 -6.94 -9.07 7.34
N PHE A 100 -6.39 -9.58 8.43
CA PHE A 100 -4.96 -9.89 8.54
C PHE A 100 -4.86 -11.41 8.43
N GLY A 101 -4.31 -11.91 7.31
CA GLY A 101 -4.05 -13.34 7.16
C GLY A 101 -2.88 -13.75 8.04
N ASP A 102 -2.99 -14.91 8.68
CA ASP A 102 -1.91 -15.57 9.43
C ASP A 102 -0.79 -16.06 8.49
#